data_AF-A0A3D2MPI2-F1
#
_entry.id   AF-A0A3D2MPI2-F1
#
_cell.length_a   1.000
_cell.length_b   1.000
_cell.length_c   1.000
_cell.angle_alpha   90.00
_cell.angle_beta   90.00
_cell.angle_gamma   90.00
#
_symmetry.space_group_name_H-M   'P 1'
#
loop_
_entity.id
_entity.type
_entity.pdbx_description
1 polymer ?
#
loop_
_entity_poly.entity_id
_entity_poly.type
_entity_poly.pdbx_seq_one_letter_code
_entity_poly.pdbx_strand_id
1 'polypeptide(L)'
;MITKQEKIVDHYSTEQAWHPEEELIRDYGSNSLAFFGLAPENRHFLTPDGAGLVNYRLVSNVAMVLGDPVCSPEAYEQVTQSFLDFCAHQKWRVAFYQAASEHLAAYRARNLHTFKMGEEAILYPQTFTLRGSAMANVRISSRRAERDGVTLHWYQG
;
A
#
# COMPACT_ATOMS: atom_id res chain seq x y z
N MET A 1 23.52 24.91 -19.99
CA MET A 1 22.22 24.72 -19.33
C MET A 1 22.29 23.41 -18.56
N ILE A 2 22.27 23.49 -17.23
CA ILE A 2 22.56 22.37 -16.33
C ILE A 2 21.25 21.64 -16.05
N THR A 3 21.13 20.40 -16.51
CA THR A 3 20.02 19.51 -16.18
C THR A 3 20.23 18.97 -14.77
N LYS A 4 19.38 19.39 -13.85
CA LYS A 4 19.34 18.95 -12.45
C LYS A 4 18.92 17.47 -12.44
N GLN A 5 19.84 16.57 -12.06
CA GLN A 5 19.52 15.15 -11.84
C GLN A 5 18.60 15.04 -10.63
N GLU A 6 17.37 14.57 -10.84
CA GLU A 6 16.51 14.07 -9.77
C GLU A 6 17.14 12.79 -9.22
N LYS A 7 17.33 12.76 -7.89
CA LYS A 7 17.85 11.62 -7.15
C LYS A 7 16.81 10.50 -7.18
N ILE A 8 17.00 9.53 -8.07
CA ILE A 8 16.45 8.19 -7.89
C ILE A 8 17.33 7.54 -6.82
N VAL A 9 16.77 7.35 -5.62
CA VAL A 9 17.49 6.76 -4.49
C VAL A 9 17.48 5.24 -4.66
N ASP A 10 18.47 4.69 -5.34
CA ASP A 10 18.79 3.26 -5.33
C ASP A 10 19.98 3.03 -4.39
N HIS A 11 19.74 2.39 -3.24
CA HIS A 11 20.62 1.50 -2.43
C HIS A 11 20.45 1.70 -0.92
N TYR A 12 19.99 0.62 -0.26
CA TYR A 12 20.06 0.40 1.17
C TYR A 12 21.51 0.54 1.68
N SER A 13 21.77 1.51 2.55
CA SER A 13 22.99 1.60 3.35
C SER A 13 22.61 1.63 4.83
N THR A 14 23.09 0.62 5.56
CA THR A 14 22.89 0.41 7.00
C THR A 14 23.75 1.38 7.82
N GLU A 15 23.15 2.47 8.30
CA GLU A 15 23.60 3.26 9.46
C GLU A 15 22.51 4.29 9.79
N GLN A 16 21.70 4.04 10.84
CA GLN A 16 20.65 4.93 11.39
C GLN A 16 19.98 5.86 10.34
N ALA A 17 19.49 5.28 9.24
CA ALA A 17 18.96 6.05 8.13
C ALA A 17 17.52 6.48 8.46
N TRP A 18 17.22 7.76 8.24
CA TRP A 18 15.83 8.21 8.24
C TRP A 18 15.12 7.55 7.06
N HIS A 19 14.09 6.76 7.36
CA HIS A 19 13.25 6.04 6.40
C HIS A 19 11.87 6.70 6.33
N PRO A 20 11.73 7.82 5.59
CA PRO A 20 10.45 8.52 5.49
C PRO A 20 9.32 7.63 4.95
N GLU A 21 9.65 6.61 4.16
CA GLU A 21 8.71 5.60 3.70
C GLU A 21 8.05 4.81 4.84
N GLU A 22 8.82 4.42 5.86
CA GLU A 22 8.32 3.66 7.01
C GLU A 22 7.45 4.53 7.92
N GLU A 23 7.81 5.81 8.08
CA GLU A 23 7.05 6.80 8.85
C GLU A 23 5.70 7.08 8.20
N LEU A 24 5.68 7.34 6.88
CA LEU A 24 4.44 7.54 6.13
C LEU A 24 3.53 6.31 6.18
N ILE A 25 4.07 5.09 6.07
CA ILE A 25 3.28 3.86 6.20
C ILE A 25 2.75 3.68 7.62
N ARG A 26 3.54 4.02 8.64
CA ARG A 26 3.09 3.94 10.03
C ARG A 26 1.92 4.88 10.30
N ASP A 27 1.99 6.09 9.77
CA ASP A 27 1.02 7.15 10.08
C ASP A 27 -0.21 7.09 9.16
N TYR A 28 -0.04 6.70 7.90
CA TYR A 28 -1.06 6.78 6.85
C TYR A 28 -1.30 5.48 6.08
N GLY A 29 -0.60 4.39 6.41
CA GLY A 29 -0.81 3.09 5.79
C GLY A 29 -2.21 2.54 6.08
N SER A 30 -3.07 2.50 5.07
CA SER A 30 -4.50 2.18 5.21
C SER A 30 -4.93 0.87 4.54
N ASN A 31 -4.03 0.20 3.81
CA ASN A 31 -4.33 -1.04 3.10
C ASN A 31 -3.30 -2.14 3.40
N SER A 32 -3.66 -3.39 3.14
CA SER A 32 -2.83 -4.56 3.40
C SER A 32 -1.55 -4.61 2.56
N LEU A 33 -1.45 -3.83 1.47
CA LEU A 33 -0.28 -3.74 0.60
C LEU A 33 0.75 -2.70 1.06
N ALA A 34 0.38 -1.76 1.92
CA ALA A 34 1.26 -0.65 2.31
C ALA A 34 2.60 -1.15 2.87
N PHE A 35 2.57 -2.12 3.79
CA PHE A 35 3.77 -2.74 4.35
C PHE A 35 4.58 -3.51 3.29
N PHE A 36 3.93 -4.32 2.46
CA PHE A 36 4.61 -5.07 1.40
C PHE A 36 5.22 -4.15 0.33
N GLY A 37 4.75 -2.91 0.24
CA GLY A 37 5.37 -1.87 -0.57
C GLY A 37 6.85 -1.65 -0.25
N LEU A 38 7.29 -1.91 0.99
CA LEU A 38 8.69 -1.79 1.45
C LEU A 38 9.59 -2.96 1.02
N ALA A 39 9.06 -3.97 0.34
CA ALA A 39 9.87 -5.09 -0.12
C ALA A 39 10.99 -4.59 -1.08
N PRO A 40 12.23 -5.11 -0.99
CA PRO A 40 13.39 -4.56 -1.71
C PRO A 40 13.27 -4.53 -3.24
N GLU A 41 12.36 -5.31 -3.81
CA GLU A 41 12.06 -5.34 -5.25
C GLU A 41 11.20 -4.16 -5.72
N ASN A 42 10.59 -3.43 -4.80
CA ASN A 42 9.74 -2.29 -5.10
C ASN A 42 10.57 -1.00 -5.11
N ARG A 43 10.03 -0.01 -5.79
CA ARG A 43 10.58 1.33 -5.88
C ARG A 43 9.66 2.29 -5.15
N HIS A 44 10.26 3.32 -4.58
CA HIS A 44 9.56 4.34 -3.81
C HIS A 44 9.61 5.65 -4.57
N PHE A 45 8.44 6.24 -4.79
CA PHE A 45 8.34 7.64 -5.15
C PHE A 45 7.89 8.42 -3.91
N LEU A 46 8.74 9.33 -3.44
CA LEU A 46 8.40 10.29 -2.41
C LEU A 46 8.15 11.63 -3.07
N THR A 47 7.09 12.33 -2.67
CA THR A 47 6.91 13.70 -3.14
C THR A 47 8.05 14.60 -2.65
N PRO A 48 8.44 15.65 -3.40
CA PRO A 48 9.56 16.51 -3.01
C PRO A 48 9.40 17.21 -1.65
N ASP A 49 8.15 17.40 -1.20
CA ASP A 49 7.79 17.98 0.10
C ASP A 49 7.65 16.93 1.21
N GLY A 50 7.82 15.64 0.91
CA GLY A 50 7.68 14.54 1.86
C GLY A 50 6.23 14.23 2.25
N ALA A 51 5.24 14.85 1.61
CA ALA A 51 3.82 14.69 1.95
C ALA A 51 3.24 13.31 1.62
N GLY A 52 3.89 12.51 0.76
CA GLY A 52 3.39 11.18 0.45
C GLY A 52 4.37 10.25 -0.25
N LEU A 53 4.01 8.98 -0.19
CA LEU A 53 4.74 7.85 -0.75
C LEU A 53 3.86 7.12 -1.77
N VAL A 54 4.43 6.75 -2.91
CA VAL A 54 3.83 5.80 -3.86
C VAL A 54 4.80 4.64 -4.06
N ASN A 55 4.39 3.46 -3.60
CA ASN A 55 5.12 2.21 -3.76
C ASN A 55 4.76 1.58 -5.12
N TYR A 56 5.74 1.33 -5.97
CA TYR A 56 5.51 0.79 -7.30
C TYR A 56 6.60 -0.17 -7.76
N ARG A 57 6.25 -1.05 -8.69
CA ARG A 57 7.22 -1.82 -9.46
C ARG A 57 7.18 -1.39 -10.91
N LEU A 58 8.35 -1.16 -11.50
CA LEU A 58 8.44 -0.88 -12.94
C LEU A 58 8.53 -2.22 -13.69
N VAL A 59 7.52 -2.51 -14.50
CA VAL A 59 7.49 -3.68 -15.39
C VAL A 59 7.39 -3.19 -16.82
N SER A 60 8.46 -3.41 -17.61
CA SER A 60 8.63 -2.80 -18.93
C SER A 60 8.53 -1.27 -18.83
N ASN A 61 7.49 -0.65 -19.40
CA ASN A 61 7.22 0.79 -19.32
C ASN A 61 5.96 1.10 -18.49
N VAL A 62 5.58 0.22 -17.58
CA VAL A 62 4.41 0.39 -16.71
C VAL A 62 4.85 0.47 -15.25
N ALA A 63 4.58 1.58 -14.59
CA ALA A 63 4.67 1.71 -13.15
C ALA A 63 3.42 1.09 -12.51
N MET A 64 3.57 -0.11 -11.95
CA MET A 64 2.53 -0.83 -11.24
C MET A 64 2.54 -0.42 -9.77
N VAL A 65 1.60 0.43 -9.36
CA VAL A 65 1.44 0.89 -7.98
C VAL A 65 0.78 -0.20 -7.14
N LEU A 66 1.28 -0.42 -5.93
CA LEU A 66 0.75 -1.38 -4.97
C LEU A 66 -0.24 -0.68 -4.03
N GLY A 67 -1.54 -0.87 -4.29
CA GLY A 67 -2.61 -0.17 -3.60
C GLY A 67 -2.76 1.26 -4.10
N ASP A 68 -2.73 2.21 -3.17
CA ASP A 68 -2.94 3.63 -3.38
C ASP A 68 -1.78 4.43 -2.75
N PRO A 69 -1.63 5.72 -3.06
CA PRO A 69 -0.69 6.59 -2.36
C PRO A 69 -0.86 6.57 -0.84
N VAL A 70 0.27 6.52 -0.13
CA VAL A 70 0.35 6.56 1.33
C VAL A 70 0.64 8.00 1.75
N CYS A 71 -0.39 8.71 2.22
CA CYS A 71 -0.34 10.11 2.62
C CYS A 71 -1.58 10.50 3.44
N SER A 72 -1.60 11.72 3.97
CA SER A 72 -2.83 12.26 4.58
C SER A 72 -3.95 12.42 3.53
N PRO A 73 -5.22 12.40 3.93
CA PRO A 73 -6.35 12.62 3.00
C PRO A 73 -6.26 13.94 2.23
N GLU A 74 -5.75 14.99 2.86
CA GLU A 74 -5.58 16.32 2.27
C GLU A 74 -4.50 16.36 1.19
N ALA A 75 -3.46 15.53 1.32
CA ALA A 75 -2.35 15.45 0.38
C ALA A 75 -2.65 14.53 -0.82
N TYR A 76 -3.70 13.69 -0.75
CA TYR A 76 -3.97 12.62 -1.70
C TYR A 76 -3.96 13.06 -3.17
N GLU A 77 -4.67 14.14 -3.49
CA GLU A 77 -4.79 14.65 -4.86
C GLU A 77 -3.45 15.14 -5.41
N GLN A 78 -2.66 15.82 -4.56
CA GLN A 78 -1.34 16.36 -4.91
C GLN A 78 -0.30 15.24 -5.08
N VAL A 79 -0.28 14.26 -4.16
CA VAL A 79 0.64 13.11 -4.22
C VAL A 79 0.35 12.27 -5.45
N THR A 80 -0.93 11.97 -5.70
CA THR A 80 -1.36 11.23 -6.90
C THR A 80 -0.92 11.95 -8.17
N GLN A 81 -1.18 13.27 -8.27
CA GLN A 81 -0.81 14.03 -9.46
C GLN A 81 0.71 14.09 -9.67
N SER A 82 1.47 14.33 -8.60
CA SER A 82 2.93 14.38 -8.65
C SER A 82 3.53 13.07 -9.17
N PHE A 83 2.98 11.93 -8.75
CA PHE A 83 3.41 10.63 -9.24
C PHE A 83 3.05 10.38 -10.71
N LEU A 84 1.87 10.81 -11.15
CA LEU A 84 1.48 10.71 -12.57
C LEU A 84 2.36 11.59 -13.45
N ASP A 85 2.69 12.81 -13.01
CA ASP A 85 3.59 13.71 -13.71
C ASP A 85 5.00 13.12 -13.81
N PHE A 86 5.51 12.56 -12.69
CA PHE A 86 6.77 11.81 -12.67
C PHE A 86 6.75 10.69 -13.72
N CYS A 87 5.71 9.85 -13.76
CA CYS A 87 5.60 8.78 -14.75
C CYS A 87 5.53 9.31 -16.19
N ALA A 88 4.80 10.40 -16.42
CA ALA A 88 4.69 11.04 -17.73
C ALA A 88 6.05 11.55 -18.23
N HIS A 89 6.85 12.17 -17.35
CA HIS A 89 8.22 12.59 -17.66
C HIS A 89 9.12 11.41 -18.05
N GLN A 90 8.95 10.25 -17.41
CA GLN A 90 9.67 9.02 -17.75
C GLN A 90 9.09 8.27 -18.97
N LYS A 91 7.98 8.75 -19.55
CA LYS A 91 7.20 8.08 -20.60
C LYS A 91 6.69 6.69 -20.16
N TRP A 92 6.37 6.55 -18.89
CA TRP A 92 5.77 5.35 -18.33
C TRP A 92 4.25 5.47 -18.27
N ARG A 93 3.58 4.34 -18.49
CA ARG A 93 2.16 4.16 -18.18
C ARG A 93 2.02 3.84 -16.70
N VAL A 94 0.84 4.10 -16.14
CA VAL A 94 0.56 3.82 -14.72
C VAL A 94 -0.61 2.85 -14.60
N ALA A 95 -0.50 1.93 -13.65
CA ALA A 95 -1.60 1.06 -13.24
C ALA A 95 -1.59 0.96 -11.71
N PHE A 96 -2.75 1.15 -11.07
CA PHE A 96 -2.93 0.96 -9.64
C PHE A 96 -3.51 -0.43 -9.40
N TYR A 97 -2.78 -1.26 -8.66
CA TYR A 97 -3.16 -2.64 -8.35
C TYR A 97 -3.82 -2.71 -6.98
N GLN A 98 -5.03 -3.29 -6.91
CA GLN A 98 -5.86 -3.30 -5.69
C GLN A 98 -6.14 -1.89 -5.12
N ALA A 99 -6.43 -0.94 -6.01
CA ALA A 99 -6.84 0.39 -5.62
C ALA A 99 -8.16 0.39 -4.82
N ALA A 100 -8.22 1.15 -3.73
CA ALA A 100 -9.39 1.25 -2.87
C ALA A 100 -10.57 1.92 -3.59
N SER A 101 -11.78 1.48 -3.26
CA SER A 101 -13.00 1.95 -3.94
C SER A 101 -13.24 3.45 -3.79
N GLU A 102 -12.82 4.03 -2.67
CA GLU A 102 -12.94 5.46 -2.35
C GLU A 102 -12.12 6.36 -3.29
N HIS A 103 -11.03 5.85 -3.86
CA HIS A 103 -10.14 6.61 -4.74
C HIS A 103 -10.47 6.49 -6.23
N LEU A 104 -11.38 5.58 -6.62
CA LEU A 104 -11.71 5.30 -8.03
C LEU A 104 -12.22 6.54 -8.78
N ALA A 105 -12.93 7.45 -8.10
CA ALA A 105 -13.39 8.69 -8.70
C ALA A 105 -12.21 9.61 -9.07
N ALA A 106 -11.24 9.76 -8.18
CA ALA A 106 -10.03 10.55 -8.39
C ALA A 106 -9.19 10.01 -9.56
N TYR A 107 -9.12 8.68 -9.72
CA TYR A 107 -8.45 8.05 -10.85
C TYR A 107 -9.17 8.28 -12.18
N ARG A 108 -10.50 8.14 -12.21
CA ARG A 108 -11.29 8.40 -13.43
C ARG A 108 -11.19 9.85 -13.89
N ALA A 109 -11.16 10.80 -12.94
CA ALA A 109 -10.95 12.23 -13.23
C ALA A 109 -9.60 12.49 -13.93
N ARG A 110 -8.63 11.58 -13.76
CA ARG A 110 -7.30 11.61 -14.39
C ARG A 110 -7.19 10.70 -15.62
N ASN A 111 -8.33 10.34 -16.22
CA ASN A 111 -8.42 9.48 -17.41
C ASN A 111 -7.88 8.05 -17.21
N LEU A 112 -7.80 7.57 -15.97
CA LEU A 112 -7.53 6.16 -15.69
C LEU A 112 -8.82 5.34 -15.79
N HIS A 113 -8.72 4.17 -16.38
CA HIS A 113 -9.82 3.20 -16.42
C HIS A 113 -9.79 2.32 -15.17
N THR A 114 -10.97 2.07 -14.60
CA THR A 114 -11.13 1.27 -13.38
C THR A 114 -11.99 0.05 -13.66
N PHE A 115 -11.64 -1.11 -13.11
CA PHE A 115 -12.49 -2.29 -13.11
C PHE A 115 -12.42 -2.98 -11.74
N LYS A 116 -13.48 -3.71 -11.35
CA LYS A 116 -13.49 -4.44 -10.09
C LYS A 116 -12.58 -5.65 -10.21
N MET A 117 -11.55 -5.69 -9.37
CA MET A 117 -10.63 -6.83 -9.29
C MET A 117 -11.14 -7.91 -8.33
N GLY A 118 -11.67 -7.50 -7.17
CA GLY A 118 -12.10 -8.40 -6.11
C GLY A 118 -12.66 -7.65 -4.90
N GLU A 119 -12.77 -8.36 -3.78
CA GLU A 119 -13.20 -7.83 -2.48
C GLU A 119 -12.26 -8.36 -1.40
N GLU A 120 -11.97 -7.53 -0.39
CA GLU A 120 -11.17 -7.92 0.77
C GLU A 120 -12.10 -8.20 1.96
N ALA A 121 -11.86 -9.31 2.66
CA ALA A 121 -12.61 -9.67 3.87
C ALA A 121 -12.03 -8.93 5.08
N ILE A 122 -12.61 -7.78 5.41
CA ILE A 122 -12.18 -6.97 6.56
C ILE A 122 -12.91 -7.42 7.84
N LEU A 123 -12.14 -7.72 8.89
CA LEU A 123 -12.66 -7.99 10.22
C LEU A 123 -12.26 -6.86 11.16
N TYR A 124 -13.23 -6.33 11.91
CA TYR A 124 -12.99 -5.33 12.95
C TYR A 124 -12.82 -6.03 14.30
N PRO A 125 -11.59 -6.16 14.85
CA PRO A 125 -11.35 -6.99 16.03
C PRO A 125 -12.15 -6.53 17.26
N GLN A 126 -12.46 -5.23 17.36
CA GLN A 126 -13.19 -4.65 18.49
C GLN A 126 -14.64 -5.11 18.56
N THR A 127 -15.24 -5.47 17.42
CA THR A 127 -16.64 -5.89 17.32
C THR A 127 -16.81 -7.35 16.90
N PHE A 128 -15.73 -8.00 16.46
CA PHE A 128 -15.72 -9.39 16.05
C PHE A 128 -16.04 -10.34 17.23
N THR A 129 -16.93 -11.31 16.99
CA THR A 129 -17.28 -12.31 18.00
C THR A 129 -17.57 -13.67 17.37
N LEU A 130 -17.21 -14.75 18.07
CA LEU A 130 -17.56 -16.13 17.70
C LEU A 130 -18.95 -16.55 18.19
N ARG A 131 -19.71 -15.63 18.79
CA ARG A 131 -21.07 -15.89 19.28
C ARG A 131 -22.07 -15.97 18.12
N GLY A 132 -23.22 -16.58 18.38
CA GLY A 132 -24.30 -16.73 17.41
C GLY A 132 -24.17 -17.96 16.49
N SER A 133 -25.25 -18.21 15.74
CA SER A 133 -25.38 -19.35 14.83
C SER A 133 -24.50 -19.19 13.58
N ALA A 134 -24.38 -17.98 13.03
CA ALA A 134 -23.55 -17.70 11.86
C ALA A 134 -22.08 -18.10 12.06
N MET A 135 -21.55 -17.96 13.28
CA MET A 135 -20.17 -18.30 13.63
C MET A 135 -19.99 -19.72 14.20
N ALA A 136 -21.03 -20.57 14.14
CA ALA A 136 -20.98 -21.91 14.71
C ALA A 136 -19.83 -22.76 14.14
N ASN A 137 -19.64 -22.74 12.82
CA ASN A 137 -18.58 -23.51 12.17
C ASN A 137 -17.19 -23.06 12.63
N VAL A 138 -16.91 -21.76 12.64
CA VAL A 138 -15.62 -21.20 13.08
C VAL A 138 -15.37 -21.54 14.56
N ARG A 139 -16.40 -21.40 15.41
CA ARG A 139 -16.30 -21.72 16.84
C ARG A 139 -16.02 -23.21 17.10
N ILE A 140 -16.65 -24.10 16.34
CA ILE A 140 -16.40 -25.55 16.45
C ILE A 140 -14.97 -25.88 16.02
N SER A 141 -14.50 -25.30 14.91
CA SER A 141 -13.12 -25.49 14.44
C SER A 141 -12.08 -24.96 15.43
N SER A 142 -12.31 -23.79 16.05
CA SER A 142 -11.43 -23.23 17.09
C SER A 142 -11.33 -24.16 18.31
N ARG A 143 -12.47 -24.61 18.85
CA ARG A 143 -12.50 -25.53 20.00
C ARG A 143 -11.82 -26.86 19.69
N ARG A 144 -11.96 -27.34 18.46
CA ARG A 144 -11.26 -28.55 18.02
C ARG A 144 -9.75 -28.33 18.01
N ALA A 145 -9.26 -27.24 17.45
CA ALA A 145 -7.83 -26.92 17.44
C ALA A 145 -7.26 -26.84 18.87
N GLU A 146 -7.99 -26.20 19.80
CA GLU A 146 -7.62 -26.15 21.22
C GLU A 146 -7.54 -27.55 21.86
N ARG A 147 -8.57 -28.39 21.65
CA ARG A 147 -8.59 -29.77 22.16
C ARG A 147 -7.45 -30.62 21.60
N ASP A 148 -7.12 -30.40 20.33
CA ASP A 148 -6.07 -31.12 19.63
C ASP A 148 -4.65 -30.55 19.97
N GLY A 149 -4.56 -29.55 20.88
CA GLY A 149 -3.32 -29.06 21.47
C GLY A 149 -2.60 -27.97 20.68
N VAL A 150 -3.27 -27.31 19.73
CA VAL A 150 -2.66 -26.24 18.91
C VAL A 150 -2.39 -25.00 19.76
N THR A 151 -1.15 -24.48 19.71
CA THR A 151 -0.74 -23.25 20.38
C THR A 151 -0.36 -22.15 19.39
N LEU A 152 -0.62 -20.89 19.77
CA LEU A 152 -0.23 -19.70 19.01
C LEU A 152 0.97 -19.04 19.71
N HIS A 153 2.02 -18.76 18.95
CA HIS A 153 3.20 -18.05 19.44
C HIS A 153 3.41 -16.81 18.58
N TRP A 154 3.54 -15.65 19.22
CA TRP A 154 3.84 -14.39 18.56
C TRP A 154 5.34 -14.13 18.65
N TYR A 155 5.96 -13.87 17.51
CA TYR A 155 7.36 -13.46 17.44
C TYR A 155 7.38 -11.97 17.11
N GLN A 156 8.20 -11.22 17.84
CA GLN A 156 8.52 -9.84 17.45
C GLN A 156 9.47 -9.94 16.25
N GLY A 157 9.07 -9.32 15.14
CA GLY A 157 9.92 -9.12 13.97
C GLY A 157 10.83 -7.92 14.15
#